data_AF-A0A2T0VUU5-F1
#
_entry.id   AF-A0A2T0VUU5-F1
#
_cell.length_a   1.000
_cell.length_b   1.000
_cell.length_c   1.000
_cell.angle_alpha   90.00
_cell.angle_beta   90.00
_cell.angle_gamma   90.00
#
_symmetry.space_group_name_H-M   'P 1'
#
loop_
_entity.id
_entity.type
_entity.pdbx_description
1 polymer ?
#
loop_
_entity_poly.entity_id
_entity_poly.type
_entity_poly.pdbx_seq_one_letter_code
_entity_poly.pdbx_strand_id
1 'polypeptide(L)'
;MEFATPLIPARLIRRYKRFLADVTLPDGSEAVAHCANPGSMMGLAKEGTKVWLEPNDDPKKKLKYGWRLVDHENGHFTGVDTSIPNKALKAALMAHQVPSLPPYTQVRSEVKYGENSRIDFLLTGEGPDTYVEVKSVTLNRTPALAEFPDSVTARGAKHLHELSNMVREGHRAVMFYLVQRTDCNTMSLAADIDPTYAQAFANAKAVGVTSLVQTCTINPQEIKLGSLIPMVP
;
A
#
# COMPACT_ATOMS: atom_id res chain seq x y z
N MET A 1 1.96 -5.73 -11.75
CA MET A 1 0.66 -5.66 -12.44
C MET A 1 0.73 -4.58 -13.49
N GLU A 2 0.09 -4.81 -14.64
CA GLU A 2 -0.07 -3.82 -15.71
C GLU A 2 -1.42 -3.12 -15.53
N PHE A 3 -1.50 -1.83 -15.83
CA PHE A 3 -2.78 -1.13 -15.89
C PHE A 3 -3.59 -1.67 -17.08
N ALA A 4 -4.88 -1.93 -16.84
CA ALA A 4 -5.72 -2.57 -17.85
C ALA A 4 -6.04 -1.63 -19.02
N THR A 5 -5.97 -0.31 -18.76
CA THR A 5 -6.17 0.72 -19.77
C THR A 5 -5.03 1.73 -19.69
N PRO A 6 -4.66 2.36 -20.82
CA PRO A 6 -3.68 3.44 -20.82
C PRO A 6 -4.09 4.56 -19.87
N LEU A 7 -3.19 4.93 -18.96
CA LEU A 7 -3.46 6.03 -18.05
C LEU A 7 -3.38 7.37 -18.79
N ILE A 8 -4.25 8.30 -18.40
CA ILE A 8 -4.34 9.65 -18.94
C ILE A 8 -3.71 10.63 -17.93
N PRO A 9 -2.76 11.48 -18.34
CA PRO A 9 -2.23 12.50 -17.46
C PRO A 9 -3.25 13.62 -17.23
N ALA A 10 -3.25 14.20 -16.04
CA ALA A 10 -4.10 15.33 -15.67
C ALA A 10 -3.40 16.21 -14.62
N ARG A 11 -3.98 17.38 -14.33
CA ARG A 11 -3.56 18.28 -13.26
C ARG A 11 -4.59 18.27 -12.14
N LEU A 12 -4.15 18.03 -10.91
CA LEU A 12 -5.02 18.04 -9.75
C LEU A 12 -5.48 19.47 -9.45
N ILE A 13 -6.80 19.69 -9.36
CA ILE A 13 -7.36 20.95 -8.85
C ILE A 13 -7.45 20.85 -7.33
N ARG A 14 -8.12 19.80 -6.83
CA ARG A 14 -8.25 19.54 -5.39
C ARG A 14 -8.68 18.11 -5.11
N ARG A 15 -8.30 17.59 -3.93
CA ARG A 15 -8.87 16.38 -3.34
C ARG A 15 -9.82 16.75 -2.20
N TYR A 16 -10.99 16.12 -2.15
CA TYR A 16 -12.02 16.42 -1.14
C TYR A 16 -12.87 15.19 -0.83
N LYS A 17 -13.59 15.25 0.29
CA LYS A 17 -14.46 14.15 0.78
C LYS A 17 -13.75 12.77 0.80
N ARG A 18 -12.42 12.78 0.99
CA ARG A 18 -11.49 11.64 0.94
C ARG A 18 -11.36 10.94 -0.43
N PHE A 19 -12.48 10.69 -1.11
CA PHE A 19 -12.56 9.81 -2.27
C PHE A 19 -12.81 10.51 -3.61
N LEU A 20 -12.81 11.84 -3.63
CA LEU A 20 -13.04 12.63 -4.84
C LEU A 20 -11.85 13.55 -5.12
N ALA A 21 -11.52 13.70 -6.39
CA ALA A 21 -10.54 14.65 -6.87
C ALA A 21 -11.07 15.34 -8.13
N ASP A 22 -11.10 16.68 -8.10
CA ASP A 22 -11.36 17.48 -9.30
C ASP A 22 -10.02 17.65 -10.02
N VAL A 23 -10.01 17.47 -11.34
CA VAL A 23 -8.79 17.47 -12.18
C VAL A 23 -9.04 18.17 -13.52
N THR A 24 -8.00 18.76 -14.08
CA THR A 24 -7.99 19.28 -15.46
C THR A 24 -7.32 18.27 -16.39
N LEU A 25 -8.04 17.84 -17.43
CA LEU A 25 -7.58 16.92 -18.46
C LEU A 25 -6.70 17.64 -19.51
N PRO A 26 -5.98 16.89 -20.39
CA PRO A 26 -5.09 17.50 -21.39
C PRO A 26 -5.78 18.42 -22.39
N ASP A 27 -7.08 18.24 -22.64
CA ASP A 27 -7.90 19.10 -23.51
C ASP A 27 -8.41 20.37 -22.81
N GLY A 28 -8.05 20.56 -21.53
CA GLY A 28 -8.47 21.69 -20.70
C GLY A 28 -9.82 21.50 -20.00
N SER A 29 -10.53 20.40 -20.26
CA SER A 29 -11.81 20.12 -19.58
C SER A 29 -11.60 19.67 -18.13
N GLU A 30 -12.58 19.93 -17.27
CA GLU A 30 -12.58 19.45 -15.89
C GLU A 30 -13.29 18.10 -15.77
N ALA A 31 -12.77 17.24 -14.91
CA ALA A 31 -13.36 15.95 -14.57
C ALA A 31 -13.28 15.67 -13.07
N VAL A 32 -14.10 14.72 -12.60
CA VAL A 32 -14.04 14.19 -11.24
C VAL A 32 -13.52 12.77 -11.29
N ALA A 33 -12.41 12.52 -10.60
CA ALA A 33 -11.80 11.21 -10.44
C ALA A 33 -12.08 10.62 -9.05
N HIS A 34 -12.21 9.30 -8.99
CA HIS A 34 -12.22 8.57 -7.74
C HIS A 34 -10.80 8.49 -7.17
N CYS A 35 -10.61 8.96 -5.94
CA CYS A 35 -9.39 8.77 -5.17
C CYS A 35 -9.52 7.50 -4.32
N ALA A 36 -8.86 6.41 -4.72
CA ALA A 36 -8.89 5.12 -4.02
C ALA A 36 -7.89 5.06 -2.85
N ASN A 37 -7.79 6.15 -2.08
CA ASN A 37 -6.94 6.25 -0.90
C ASN A 37 -7.75 6.86 0.25
N PRO A 38 -7.98 6.14 1.35
CA PRO A 38 -8.69 6.69 2.51
C PRO A 38 -7.80 7.53 3.43
N GLY A 39 -6.47 7.46 3.29
CA GLY A 39 -5.48 8.14 4.12
C GLY A 39 -5.39 9.64 3.87
N SER A 40 -4.48 10.31 4.58
CA SER A 40 -4.30 11.76 4.46
C SER A 40 -3.73 12.15 3.10
N MET A 41 -2.95 11.28 2.46
CA MET A 41 -2.17 11.60 1.26
C MET A 41 -1.32 12.86 1.45
N MET A 42 -0.77 13.02 2.66
CA MET A 42 0.06 14.15 3.02
C MET A 42 1.20 14.33 2.02
N GLY A 43 1.34 15.53 1.47
CA GLY A 43 2.34 15.87 0.45
C GLY A 43 2.03 15.38 -0.97
N LEU A 44 0.95 14.64 -1.21
CA LEU A 44 0.64 14.02 -2.51
C LEU A 44 -0.55 14.65 -3.26
N ALA A 45 -1.31 15.54 -2.60
CA ALA A 45 -2.56 16.08 -3.13
C ALA A 45 -2.59 17.61 -3.20
N LYS A 46 -1.45 18.23 -3.56
CA LYS A 46 -1.35 19.69 -3.75
C LYS A 46 -2.00 20.09 -5.08
N GLU A 47 -2.65 21.25 -5.11
CA GLU A 47 -3.13 21.85 -6.36
C GLU A 47 -2.00 21.98 -7.38
N GLY A 48 -2.30 21.66 -8.65
CA GLY A 48 -1.35 21.63 -9.77
C GLY A 48 -0.54 20.33 -9.90
N THR A 49 -0.57 19.44 -8.90
CA THR A 49 0.15 18.15 -8.95
C THR A 49 -0.23 17.37 -10.21
N LYS A 50 0.77 16.84 -10.92
CA LYS A 50 0.55 15.95 -12.05
C LYS A 50 0.06 14.59 -11.56
N VAL A 51 -1.06 14.14 -12.09
CA VAL A 51 -1.68 12.87 -11.71
C VAL A 51 -1.95 12.03 -12.95
N TRP A 52 -2.05 10.72 -12.75
CA TRP A 52 -2.43 9.77 -13.81
C TRP A 52 -3.74 9.10 -13.46
N LEU A 53 -4.67 9.14 -14.40
CA LEU A 53 -6.04 8.67 -14.27
C LEU A 53 -6.24 7.43 -15.12
N GLU A 54 -6.83 6.39 -14.55
CA GLU A 54 -7.33 5.25 -15.31
C GLU A 54 -8.77 5.54 -15.75
N PRO A 55 -9.06 5.53 -17.07
CA PRO A 55 -10.42 5.61 -17.58
C PRO A 55 -11.29 4.46 -17.08
N ASN A 56 -12.59 4.70 -17.03
CA ASN A 56 -13.56 3.71 -16.62
C ASN A 56 -14.84 3.84 -17.44
N ASP A 57 -15.00 2.91 -18.38
CA ASP A 57 -16.13 2.87 -19.31
C ASP A 57 -17.29 1.99 -18.81
N ASP A 58 -17.20 1.46 -17.59
CA ASP A 58 -18.29 0.69 -16.99
C ASP A 58 -19.51 1.60 -16.73
N PRO A 59 -20.63 1.39 -17.45
CA PRO A 59 -21.80 2.25 -17.37
C PRO A 59 -22.46 2.23 -15.98
N LYS A 60 -22.12 1.26 -15.11
CA LYS A 60 -22.63 1.19 -13.74
C LYS A 60 -21.91 2.13 -12.78
N LYS A 61 -20.72 2.62 -13.12
CA LYS A 61 -19.94 3.48 -12.23
C LYS A 61 -20.25 4.95 -12.50
N LYS A 62 -20.41 5.71 -11.41
CA LYS A 62 -20.72 7.14 -11.48
C LYS A 62 -19.55 8.01 -11.94
N LEU A 63 -18.32 7.60 -11.66
CA LEU A 63 -17.11 8.34 -11.99
C LEU A 63 -16.38 7.65 -13.14
N LYS A 64 -16.01 8.44 -14.15
CA LYS A 64 -15.36 7.98 -15.38
C LYS A 64 -13.85 7.78 -15.23
N TYR A 65 -13.28 8.18 -14.10
CA TYR A 65 -11.83 8.13 -13.87
C TYR A 65 -11.51 7.63 -12.46
N GLY A 66 -10.45 6.83 -12.35
CA GLY A 66 -9.79 6.51 -11.08
C GLY A 66 -8.41 7.12 -11.03
N TRP A 67 -8.08 7.88 -9.99
CA TRP A 67 -6.74 8.40 -9.79
C TRP A 67 -5.82 7.28 -9.31
N ARG A 68 -4.79 6.96 -10.11
CA ARG A 68 -3.84 5.86 -9.85
C ARG A 68 -2.49 6.32 -9.37
N LEU A 69 -1.90 7.33 -10.01
CA LEU A 69 -0.53 7.76 -9.73
C LEU A 69 -0.45 9.27 -9.48
N VAL A 70 0.51 9.64 -8.65
CA VAL A 70 1.13 10.98 -8.61
C VAL A 70 2.46 10.89 -9.36
N ASP A 71 2.69 11.85 -10.24
CA ASP A 71 3.97 12.06 -10.92
C ASP A 71 4.66 13.25 -10.24
N HIS A 72 5.85 13.00 -9.69
CA HIS A 72 6.63 14.01 -8.97
C HIS A 72 7.37 14.97 -9.92
N GLU A 73 7.23 14.77 -11.23
CA GLU A 73 7.86 15.57 -12.30
C GLU A 73 9.39 15.63 -12.22
N ASN A 74 9.98 14.65 -11.55
CA ASN A 74 11.43 14.46 -11.40
C ASN A 74 11.87 13.02 -11.74
N GLY A 75 11.02 12.28 -12.48
CA GLY A 75 11.22 10.88 -12.82
C GLY A 75 10.70 9.88 -11.78
N HIS A 76 10.24 10.35 -10.62
CA HIS A 76 9.63 9.50 -9.59
C HIS A 76 8.11 9.55 -9.59
N PHE A 77 7.51 8.49 -9.04
CA PHE A 77 6.07 8.31 -8.97
C PHE A 77 5.64 7.83 -7.58
N THR A 78 4.36 8.05 -7.26
CA THR A 78 3.69 7.42 -6.12
C THR A 78 2.38 6.79 -6.57
N GLY A 79 2.18 5.52 -6.25
CA GLY A 79 0.91 4.82 -6.42
C GLY A 79 -0.04 5.20 -5.29
N VAL A 80 -1.19 5.79 -5.62
CA VAL A 80 -2.14 6.28 -4.62
C VAL A 80 -3.27 5.32 -4.34
N ASP A 81 -3.57 4.39 -5.25
CA ASP A 81 -4.58 3.37 -5.05
C ASP A 81 -4.10 2.32 -4.03
N THR A 82 -4.69 2.34 -2.84
CA THR A 82 -4.31 1.45 -1.74
C THR A 82 -4.76 0.01 -1.93
N SER A 83 -5.50 -0.31 -3.00
CA SER A 83 -5.84 -1.70 -3.37
C SER A 83 -4.76 -2.40 -4.21
N ILE A 84 -3.84 -1.63 -4.79
CA ILE A 84 -2.76 -2.16 -5.64
C ILE A 84 -1.77 -3.05 -4.88
N PRO A 85 -1.36 -2.75 -3.62
CA PRO A 85 -0.41 -3.58 -2.88
C PRO A 85 -0.83 -5.04 -2.79
N ASN A 86 -2.10 -5.31 -2.46
CA ASN A 86 -2.61 -6.67 -2.38
C ASN A 86 -2.59 -7.35 -3.76
N LYS A 87 -2.96 -6.63 -4.84
CA LYS A 87 -2.89 -7.19 -6.20
C LYS A 87 -1.46 -7.52 -6.62
N ALA A 88 -0.52 -6.60 -6.39
CA ALA A 88 0.89 -6.78 -6.72
C ALA A 88 1.50 -7.91 -5.91
N LEU A 89 1.25 -7.95 -4.60
CA LEU A 89 1.78 -8.97 -3.72
C LEU A 89 1.17 -10.34 -4.01
N LYS A 90 -0.12 -10.44 -4.31
CA LYS A 90 -0.75 -11.72 -4.69
C LYS A 90 -0.05 -12.36 -5.88
N ALA A 91 0.22 -11.59 -6.93
CA ALA A 91 0.92 -12.10 -8.11
C ALA A 91 2.33 -12.61 -7.75
N ALA A 92 3.07 -11.85 -6.93
CA ALA A 92 4.40 -12.24 -6.49
C ALA A 92 4.39 -13.47 -5.56
N LEU A 93 3.39 -13.58 -4.67
CA LEU A 93 3.21 -14.74 -3.80
C LEU A 93 2.90 -16.00 -4.63
N MET A 94 1.99 -15.92 -5.60
CA MET A 94 1.68 -17.05 -6.48
C MET A 94 2.90 -17.49 -7.31
N ALA A 95 3.78 -16.55 -7.65
CA ALA A 95 5.01 -16.82 -8.38
C ALA A 95 6.22 -17.17 -7.47
N HIS A 96 6.05 -17.24 -6.15
CA HIS A 96 7.13 -17.45 -5.17
C HIS A 96 8.29 -16.43 -5.29
N GLN A 97 7.97 -15.18 -5.62
CA GLN A 97 8.93 -14.10 -5.85
C GLN A 97 9.15 -13.19 -4.63
N VAL A 98 8.45 -13.45 -3.53
CA VAL A 98 8.63 -12.68 -2.30
C VAL A 98 9.73 -13.36 -1.46
N PRO A 99 10.90 -12.71 -1.29
CA PRO A 99 12.00 -13.29 -0.56
C PRO A 99 11.67 -13.47 0.93
N SER A 100 12.42 -14.34 1.60
CA SER A 100 12.37 -14.55 3.06
C SER A 100 11.06 -15.09 3.62
N LEU A 101 10.14 -15.55 2.76
CA LEU A 101 8.99 -16.35 3.18
C LEU A 101 9.36 -17.84 3.26
N PRO A 102 8.76 -18.61 4.19
CA PRO A 102 8.90 -20.07 4.17
C PRO A 102 8.32 -20.68 2.89
N PRO A 103 8.64 -21.95 2.58
CA PRO A 103 7.92 -22.70 1.57
C PRO A 103 6.42 -22.75 1.88
N TYR A 104 5.58 -22.57 0.86
CA TYR A 104 4.14 -22.73 0.91
C TYR A 104 3.65 -23.32 -0.41
N THR A 105 2.47 -23.94 -0.41
CA THR A 105 1.84 -24.53 -1.60
C THR A 105 0.52 -23.86 -1.97
N GLN A 106 -0.11 -23.17 -1.01
CA GLN A 106 -1.36 -22.45 -1.24
C GLN A 106 -1.27 -21.01 -0.74
N VAL A 107 -1.95 -20.13 -1.45
CA VAL A 107 -2.11 -18.71 -1.12
C VAL A 107 -3.59 -18.39 -1.12
N ARG A 108 -4.14 -18.04 0.05
CA ARG A 108 -5.54 -17.61 0.21
C ARG A 108 -5.58 -16.14 0.58
N SER A 109 -6.52 -15.39 -0.01
CA SER A 109 -6.70 -13.97 0.26
C SER A 109 -7.90 -13.73 1.18
N GLU A 110 -7.87 -12.64 1.96
CA GLU A 110 -9.02 -12.17 2.76
C GLU A 110 -9.57 -13.22 3.74
N VAL A 111 -8.70 -14.01 4.36
CA VAL A 111 -9.09 -15.09 5.27
C VAL A 111 -9.46 -14.49 6.63
N LYS A 112 -10.61 -14.88 7.18
CA LYS A 112 -10.99 -14.46 8.54
C LYS A 112 -10.00 -15.03 9.57
N TYR A 113 -9.55 -14.19 10.49
CA TYR A 113 -8.66 -14.57 11.59
C TYR A 113 -8.85 -13.63 12.78
N GLY A 114 -8.40 -14.07 13.96
CA GLY A 114 -8.63 -13.33 15.19
C GLY A 114 -10.12 -13.17 15.49
N GLU A 115 -10.47 -12.10 16.20
CA GLU A 115 -11.85 -11.89 16.66
C GLU A 115 -12.74 -11.28 15.59
N ASN A 116 -12.26 -10.24 14.89
CA ASN A 116 -13.08 -9.45 13.96
C ASN A 116 -12.25 -8.88 12.80
N SER A 117 -11.33 -9.68 12.27
CA SER A 117 -10.41 -9.24 11.22
C SER A 117 -10.29 -10.24 10.08
N ARG A 118 -9.73 -9.76 8.97
CA ARG A 118 -9.31 -10.57 7.84
C ARG A 118 -7.85 -10.29 7.58
N ILE A 119 -7.08 -11.36 7.37
CA ILE A 119 -5.69 -11.26 6.96
C ILE A 119 -5.66 -11.09 5.45
N ASP A 120 -4.79 -10.21 4.94
CA ASP A 120 -4.67 -9.98 3.51
C ASP A 120 -4.30 -11.27 2.77
N PHE A 121 -3.32 -12.03 3.30
CA PHE A 121 -2.94 -13.34 2.78
C PHE A 121 -2.65 -14.36 3.88
N LEU A 122 -3.09 -15.59 3.65
CA LEU A 122 -2.72 -16.77 4.42
C LEU A 122 -1.99 -17.76 3.50
N LEU A 123 -0.74 -18.05 3.83
CA LEU A 123 0.10 -19.00 3.11
C LEU A 123 0.15 -20.30 3.89
N THR A 124 -0.18 -21.41 3.24
CA THR A 124 -0.20 -22.74 3.88
C THR A 124 0.62 -23.73 3.05
N GLY A 125 1.22 -24.72 3.71
CA GLY A 125 2.10 -25.71 3.09
C GLY A 125 2.59 -26.73 4.11
N GLU A 126 3.84 -27.16 3.99
CA GLU A 126 4.48 -27.97 5.02
C GLU A 126 4.98 -27.07 6.16
N GLY A 127 4.50 -27.31 7.38
CA GLY A 127 4.85 -26.54 8.57
C GLY A 127 3.80 -25.49 8.95
N PRO A 128 4.16 -24.52 9.81
CA PRO A 128 3.20 -23.54 10.33
C PRO A 128 2.71 -22.57 9.25
N ASP A 129 1.40 -22.30 9.27
CA ASP A 129 0.77 -21.28 8.44
C ASP A 129 1.46 -19.91 8.61
N THR A 130 1.54 -19.14 7.51
CA THR A 130 2.10 -17.79 7.49
C THR A 130 1.02 -16.76 7.18
N TYR A 131 0.72 -15.91 8.15
CA TYR A 131 -0.21 -14.80 8.05
C TYR A 131 0.53 -13.55 7.57
N VAL A 132 0.10 -12.98 6.44
CA VAL A 132 0.75 -11.80 5.85
C VAL A 132 -0.26 -10.66 5.78
N GLU A 133 0.00 -9.61 6.56
CA GLU A 133 -0.75 -8.36 6.53
C GLU A 133 0.02 -7.35 5.69
N VAL A 134 -0.66 -6.62 4.82
CA VAL A 134 -0.08 -5.68 3.88
C VAL A 134 -0.39 -4.24 4.29
N LYS A 135 0.60 -3.36 4.12
CA LYS A 135 0.47 -1.92 4.30
C LYS A 135 1.01 -1.20 3.08
N SER A 136 0.23 -0.22 2.61
CA SER A 136 0.67 0.75 1.61
C SER A 136 1.40 1.88 2.29
N VAL A 137 2.65 2.14 1.90
CA VAL A 137 3.48 3.20 2.46
C VAL A 137 3.69 4.27 1.39
N THR A 138 3.21 5.48 1.66
CA THR A 138 3.27 6.59 0.69
C THR A 138 3.76 7.90 1.30
N LEU A 139 3.77 8.05 2.63
CA LEU A 139 4.29 9.23 3.31
C LEU A 139 5.80 9.33 3.12
N ASN A 140 6.27 10.54 2.87
CA ASN A 140 7.68 10.93 2.92
C ASN A 140 7.69 12.41 3.31
N ARG A 141 8.37 12.70 4.42
CA ARG A 141 8.67 14.07 4.86
C ARG A 141 10.17 14.37 4.80
N THR A 142 10.99 13.32 4.62
CA THR A 142 12.44 13.38 4.55
C THR A 142 12.91 12.65 3.29
N PRO A 143 13.77 13.26 2.44
CA PRO A 143 14.24 12.64 1.21
C PRO A 143 14.73 11.20 1.41
N ALA A 144 14.38 10.32 0.47
CA ALA A 144 14.69 8.89 0.49
C ALA A 144 14.08 8.04 1.63
N LEU A 145 13.30 8.63 2.56
CA LEU A 145 12.64 7.93 3.67
C LEU A 145 11.13 7.82 3.43
N ALA A 146 10.64 6.59 3.37
CA ALA A 146 9.22 6.30 3.41
C ALA A 146 8.76 6.12 4.87
N GLU A 147 7.54 6.54 5.19
CA GLU A 147 7.02 6.49 6.56
C GLU A 147 5.62 5.87 6.61
N PHE A 148 5.33 5.16 7.69
CA PHE A 148 3.98 4.64 7.98
C PHE A 148 3.64 4.81 9.47
N PRO A 149 2.40 5.20 9.83
CA PRO A 149 1.29 5.58 8.95
C PRO A 149 1.29 7.08 8.58
N ASP A 150 0.40 7.48 7.68
CA ASP A 150 0.17 8.90 7.30
C ASP A 150 -0.98 9.57 8.11
N SER A 151 -1.58 8.81 9.03
CA SER A 151 -2.69 9.19 9.90
C SER A 151 -2.86 8.13 11.01
N VAL A 152 -3.55 8.48 12.11
CA VAL A 152 -3.82 7.53 13.20
C VAL A 152 -4.61 6.31 12.69
N THR A 153 -4.14 5.10 13.01
CA THR A 153 -4.66 3.82 12.52
C THR A 153 -4.88 2.80 13.65
N ALA A 154 -5.97 2.99 14.40
CA ALA A 154 -6.41 2.02 15.41
C ALA A 154 -6.62 0.61 14.82
N ARG A 155 -7.07 0.53 13.56
CA ARG A 155 -7.19 -0.74 12.83
C ARG A 155 -5.82 -1.39 12.62
N GLY A 156 -4.80 -0.63 12.20
CA GLY A 156 -3.44 -1.16 12.02
C GLY A 156 -2.86 -1.72 13.33
N ALA A 157 -3.06 -1.02 14.45
CA ALA A 157 -2.62 -1.48 15.77
C ALA A 157 -3.35 -2.77 16.20
N LYS A 158 -4.66 -2.87 15.93
CA LYS A 158 -5.44 -4.10 16.16
C LYS A 158 -4.87 -5.30 15.37
N HIS A 159 -4.58 -5.11 14.08
CA HIS A 159 -4.00 -6.18 13.25
C HIS A 159 -2.64 -6.67 13.79
N LEU A 160 -1.79 -5.77 14.30
CA LEU A 160 -0.52 -6.17 14.94
C LEU A 160 -0.73 -7.02 16.19
N HIS A 161 -1.73 -6.70 17.00
CA HIS A 161 -2.10 -7.52 18.16
C HIS A 161 -2.60 -8.91 17.73
N GLU A 162 -3.47 -8.99 16.72
CA GLU A 162 -3.99 -10.26 16.22
C GLU A 162 -2.88 -11.11 15.56
N LEU A 163 -1.95 -10.51 14.82
CA LEU A 163 -0.75 -11.21 14.33
C LEU A 163 0.11 -11.76 15.45
N SER A 164 0.26 -11.00 16.54
CA SER A 164 0.99 -11.48 17.73
C SER A 164 0.32 -12.71 18.34
N ASN A 165 -1.01 -12.79 18.31
CA ASN A 165 -1.74 -13.97 18.79
C ASN A 165 -1.47 -15.18 17.90
N MET A 166 -1.45 -15.02 16.57
CA MET A 166 -1.11 -16.11 15.66
C MET A 166 0.31 -16.66 15.91
N VAL A 167 1.28 -15.78 16.21
CA VAL A 167 2.63 -16.22 16.58
C VAL A 167 2.63 -17.02 17.88
N ARG A 168 1.87 -16.60 18.90
CA ARG A 168 1.76 -17.35 20.17
C ARG A 168 1.08 -18.71 20.00
N GLU A 169 0.19 -18.84 19.02
CA GLU A 169 -0.44 -20.11 18.63
C GLU A 169 0.49 -21.03 17.83
N GLY A 170 1.72 -20.60 17.55
CA GLY A 170 2.74 -21.39 16.84
C GLY A 170 2.79 -21.15 15.34
N HIS A 171 2.01 -20.20 14.82
CA HIS A 171 2.06 -19.79 13.41
C HIS A 171 3.16 -18.74 13.16
N ARG A 172 3.34 -18.39 11.89
CA ARG A 172 4.20 -17.27 11.48
C ARG A 172 3.35 -16.07 11.11
N ALA A 173 3.85 -14.88 11.40
CA ALA A 173 3.18 -13.63 11.03
C ALA A 173 4.19 -12.66 10.43
N VAL A 174 3.79 -12.02 9.32
CA VAL A 174 4.57 -11.06 8.57
C VAL A 174 3.76 -9.78 8.39
N MET A 175 4.33 -8.66 8.82
CA MET A 175 3.87 -7.33 8.42
C MET A 175 4.64 -6.91 7.16
N PHE A 176 3.96 -6.89 6.01
CA PHE A 176 4.53 -6.52 4.72
C PHE A 176 4.21 -5.06 4.40
N TYR A 177 5.25 -4.25 4.25
CA TYR A 177 5.13 -2.85 3.83
C TYR A 177 5.55 -2.72 2.36
N LEU A 178 4.59 -2.35 1.51
CA LEU A 178 4.88 -1.94 0.14
C LEU A 178 5.08 -0.43 0.09
N VAL A 179 6.32 0.00 -0.15
CA VAL A 179 6.65 1.40 -0.41
C VAL A 179 6.20 1.74 -1.83
N GLN A 180 4.98 2.28 -1.92
CA GLN A 180 4.30 2.65 -3.17
C GLN A 180 4.81 3.99 -3.73
N ARG A 181 6.11 4.26 -3.62
CA ARG A 181 6.77 5.43 -4.18
C ARG A 181 8.19 5.09 -4.58
N THR A 182 8.66 5.68 -5.68
CA THR A 182 9.93 5.28 -6.32
C THR A 182 11.14 6.10 -5.87
N ASP A 183 10.95 7.08 -4.99
CA ASP A 183 11.97 8.00 -4.49
C ASP A 183 12.44 7.70 -3.06
N CYS A 184 12.10 6.52 -2.54
CA CYS A 184 12.52 6.06 -1.21
C CYS A 184 13.30 4.74 -1.27
N ASN A 185 14.33 4.63 -0.43
CA ASN A 185 15.18 3.44 -0.31
C ASN A 185 15.32 2.95 1.14
N THR A 186 14.62 3.59 2.08
CA THR A 186 14.50 3.17 3.47
C THR A 186 13.07 3.43 3.96
N MET A 187 12.69 2.81 5.07
CA MET A 187 11.40 3.04 5.71
C MET A 187 11.55 3.22 7.22
N SER A 188 10.76 4.11 7.83
CA SER A 188 10.59 4.21 9.28
C SER A 188 9.09 4.21 9.66
N LEU A 189 8.80 4.11 10.95
CA LEU A 189 7.46 4.32 11.48
C LEU A 189 7.29 5.77 11.94
N ALA A 190 6.21 6.42 11.53
CA ALA A 190 5.87 7.77 11.96
C ALA A 190 5.25 7.75 13.37
N ALA A 191 6.07 7.50 14.38
CA ALA A 191 5.64 7.43 15.78
C ALA A 191 5.07 8.77 16.30
N ASP A 192 5.45 9.89 15.69
CA ASP A 192 4.86 11.21 15.97
C ASP A 192 3.42 11.35 15.45
N ILE A 193 3.05 10.60 14.40
CA ILE A 193 1.69 10.57 13.85
C ILE A 193 0.83 9.56 14.60
N ASP A 194 1.34 8.35 14.82
CA ASP A 194 0.63 7.30 15.57
C ASP A 194 1.56 6.56 16.55
N PRO A 195 1.73 7.09 17.77
CA PRO A 195 2.55 6.44 18.79
C PRO A 195 1.95 5.09 19.25
N THR A 196 0.64 4.90 19.11
CA THR A 196 -0.03 3.63 19.47
C THR A 196 0.35 2.54 18.48
N TYR A 197 0.35 2.85 17.17
CA TYR A 197 0.81 1.92 16.15
C TYR A 197 2.29 1.56 16.32
N ALA A 198 3.16 2.56 16.57
CA ALA A 198 4.58 2.31 16.80
C ALA A 198 4.82 1.38 18.01
N GLN A 199 4.13 1.61 19.12
CA GLN A 199 4.20 0.74 20.29
C GLN A 199 3.66 -0.67 20.00
N ALA A 200 2.53 -0.78 19.30
CA ALA A 200 1.97 -2.07 18.89
C ALA A 200 2.94 -2.85 17.99
N PHE A 201 3.65 -2.17 17.10
CA PHE A 201 4.64 -2.78 16.22
C PHE A 201 5.83 -3.30 17.02
N ALA A 202 6.37 -2.50 17.95
CA ALA A 202 7.44 -2.92 18.84
C ALA A 202 7.05 -4.17 19.65
N ASN A 203 5.84 -4.19 20.21
CA ASN A 203 5.31 -5.34 20.95
C ASN A 203 5.16 -6.58 20.06
N ALA A 204 4.65 -6.43 18.84
CA ALA A 204 4.49 -7.52 17.89
C ALA A 204 5.84 -8.12 17.48
N LYS A 205 6.82 -7.25 17.19
CA LYS A 205 8.20 -7.67 16.89
C LYS A 205 8.84 -8.44 18.03
N ALA A 206 8.63 -8.01 19.27
CA ALA A 206 9.16 -8.68 20.47
C ALA A 206 8.61 -10.10 20.66
N VAL A 207 7.40 -10.39 20.16
CA VAL A 207 6.77 -11.72 20.20
C VAL A 207 7.17 -12.60 19.01
N GLY A 208 7.78 -12.02 17.97
CA GLY A 208 8.26 -12.76 16.80
C GLY A 208 7.49 -12.50 15.50
N VAL A 209 6.61 -11.50 15.47
CA VAL A 209 6.07 -11.00 14.19
C VAL A 209 7.23 -10.38 13.40
N THR A 210 7.47 -10.86 12.19
CA THR A 210 8.53 -10.32 11.32
C THR A 210 7.96 -9.22 10.42
N SER A 211 8.86 -8.41 9.84
CA SER A 211 8.48 -7.36 8.90
C SER A 211 9.29 -7.47 7.62
N LEU A 212 8.63 -7.30 6.48
CA LEU A 212 9.28 -7.14 5.19
C LEU A 212 8.93 -5.75 4.64
N VAL A 213 9.92 -5.05 4.09
CA VAL A 213 9.71 -3.78 3.41
C VAL A 213 10.23 -3.92 2.00
N GLN A 214 9.38 -3.67 1.02
CA GLN A 214 9.73 -3.79 -0.39
C GLN A 214 9.34 -2.52 -1.13
N THR A 215 10.22 -2.08 -2.02
CA THR A 215 9.95 -0.99 -2.95
C THR A 215 9.04 -1.46 -4.09
N CYS A 216 8.67 -0.54 -4.97
CA CYS A 216 8.12 -0.87 -6.27
C CYS A 216 8.75 0.01 -7.36
N THR A 217 8.78 -0.50 -8.59
CA THR A 217 8.95 0.35 -9.77
C THR A 217 7.57 0.76 -10.26
N ILE A 218 7.41 2.03 -10.62
CA ILE A 218 6.13 2.59 -11.07
C ILE A 218 6.38 3.38 -12.35
N ASN A 219 5.53 3.15 -13.34
CA ASN A 219 5.37 4.01 -14.50
C ASN A 219 3.89 4.02 -14.92
N PRO A 220 3.48 4.83 -15.90
CA PRO A 220 2.08 4.87 -16.35
C PRO A 220 1.53 3.57 -16.98
N GLN A 221 2.37 2.57 -17.23
CA GLN A 221 1.98 1.28 -17.79
C GLN A 221 1.82 0.20 -16.71
N GLU A 222 2.61 0.25 -15.64
CA GLU A 222 2.65 -0.82 -14.65
C GLU A 222 3.21 -0.41 -13.28
N ILE A 223 2.92 -1.26 -12.30
CA ILE A 223 3.55 -1.28 -10.98
C ILE A 223 4.10 -2.68 -10.72
N LYS A 224 5.40 -2.79 -10.47
CA LYS A 224 6.08 -4.06 -10.16
C LYS A 224 6.73 -3.99 -8.78
N LEU A 225 6.76 -5.11 -8.06
CA LEU A 225 7.55 -5.21 -6.84
C LEU A 225 9.03 -4.97 -7.15
N GLY A 226 9.68 -4.19 -6.30
CA GLY A 226 11.10 -3.85 -6.38
C GLY A 226 11.92 -4.64 -5.37
N SER A 227 13.04 -4.05 -4.96
CA SER A 227 13.96 -4.65 -3.99
C SER A 227 13.46 -4.54 -2.55
N LEU A 228 13.87 -5.48 -1.70
CA LEU A 228 13.82 -5.31 -0.26
C LEU A 228 14.66 -4.10 0.16
N ILE A 229 14.16 -3.33 1.13
CA ILE A 229 14.86 -2.18 1.70
C ILE A 229 14.81 -2.25 3.23
N PRO A 230 15.78 -1.62 3.93
CA PRO A 230 15.79 -1.67 5.38
C PRO A 230 14.69 -0.80 5.99
N MET A 231 14.10 -1.33 7.06
CA MET A 231 13.39 -0.51 8.04
C MET A 231 14.42 0.07 9.01
N VAL A 232 14.53 1.40 9.04
CA VAL A 232 15.40 2.16 9.95
C VAL A 232 14.62 2.60 11.19
N PRO A 233 15.31 2.89 12.31
CA PRO A 233 14.67 3.37 13.54
C PRO A 233 13.84 4.65 13.36
#